data_AF-A0ABC8KW38-F1
#
_entry.id   AF-A0ABC8KW38-F1
#
_cell.length_a   1.000
_cell.length_b   1.000
_cell.length_c   1.000
_cell.angle_alpha   90.00
_cell.angle_beta   90.00
_cell.angle_gamma   90.00
#
_symmetry.space_group_name_H-M   'P 1'
#
loop_
_entity.id
_entity.type
_entity.pdbx_description
1 polymer ?
#
loop_
_entity_poly.entity_id
_entity_poly.type
_entity_poly.pdbx_seq_one_letter_code
_entity_poly.pdbx_strand_id
1 'polypeptide(L)'
;MGCCYSSSSGEVPQHRAHQNHREGDPPLTKFSFSDLNMATENFNLKNIVSESIGESSNVVYKGRLQNRGLVAIKKFNNMTWPNPKTFVVSFLF
;
A
#
# COMPACT_ATOMS: atom_id res chain seq x y z
N MET A 1 -3.47 -1.72 -25.05
CA MET A 1 -2.91 -0.85 -24.00
C MET A 1 -4.10 -0.21 -23.29
N GLY A 2 -4.67 -0.89 -22.31
CA GLY A 2 -5.92 -0.47 -21.65
C GLY A 2 -5.62 0.31 -20.38
N CYS A 3 -6.06 1.57 -20.34
CA CYS A 3 -6.08 2.37 -19.11
C CYS A 3 -7.39 2.06 -18.38
N CYS A 4 -7.31 1.39 -17.23
CA CYS A 4 -8.45 1.18 -16.35
C CYS A 4 -8.67 2.45 -15.52
N TYR A 5 -9.76 3.19 -15.78
CA TYR A 5 -10.28 4.20 -14.85
C TYR A 5 -11.68 3.80 -14.40
N SER A 6 -11.92 3.82 -13.10
CA SER A 6 -13.25 3.63 -12.52
C SER A 6 -13.82 5.01 -12.18
N SER A 7 -14.72 5.51 -13.01
CA SER A 7 -15.53 6.69 -12.68
C SER A 7 -16.76 6.24 -11.89
N SER A 8 -16.94 6.76 -10.68
CA SER A 8 -18.22 6.69 -9.96
C SER A 8 -18.64 8.09 -9.53
N SER A 9 -19.63 8.62 -10.23
CA SER A 9 -20.34 9.87 -9.98
C SER A 9 -21.46 9.68 -8.93
N GLY A 10 -21.54 10.59 -7.97
CA GLY A 10 -22.68 10.75 -7.05
C GLY A 10 -22.42 11.82 -5.99
N GLU A 11 -23.10 12.98 -6.10
CA GLU A 11 -23.01 14.15 -5.22
C GLU A 11 -24.01 14.10 -4.04
N VAL A 12 -23.72 14.79 -2.92
CA VAL A 12 -24.60 15.60 -1.98
C VAL A 12 -23.79 16.00 -0.69
N PRO A 13 -24.02 17.17 -0.02
CA PRO A 13 -22.93 18.10 0.34
C PRO A 13 -22.62 18.40 1.85
N GLN A 14 -21.47 19.07 2.03
CA GLN A 14 -21.03 20.03 3.07
C GLN A 14 -20.98 19.65 4.56
N HIS A 15 -19.76 19.49 5.09
CA HIS A 15 -19.27 20.27 6.23
C HIS A 15 -17.74 20.43 6.17
N ARG A 16 -17.28 21.67 6.40
CA ARG A 16 -15.91 22.17 6.13
C ARG A 16 -14.84 21.55 7.05
N ALA A 17 -13.76 21.07 6.43
CA ALA A 17 -12.41 21.22 6.97
C ALA A 17 -11.47 21.48 5.79
N HIS A 18 -10.89 22.68 5.72
CA HIS A 18 -9.88 23.04 4.75
C HIS A 18 -8.65 22.16 4.95
N GLN A 19 -8.44 21.18 4.07
CA GLN A 19 -7.14 20.61 3.83
C GLN A 19 -6.91 20.66 2.32
N ASN A 20 -5.86 21.39 1.91
CA ASN A 20 -5.35 21.39 0.54
C ASN A 20 -4.85 19.99 0.21
N HIS A 21 -5.75 19.07 -0.09
CA HIS A 21 -5.44 17.78 -0.66
C HIS A 21 -5.60 17.91 -2.17
N ARG A 22 -4.58 17.48 -2.93
CA ARG A 22 -4.70 17.36 -4.38
C ARG A 22 -5.92 16.49 -4.66
N GLU A 23 -6.93 17.12 -5.25
CA GLU A 23 -8.26 16.59 -5.48
C GLU A 23 -8.18 15.48 -6.54
N GLY A 24 -7.86 14.26 -6.11
CA GLY A 24 -7.69 13.13 -7.02
C GLY A 24 -7.03 11.90 -6.42
N ASP A 25 -6.19 12.05 -5.38
CA ASP A 25 -5.55 10.89 -4.75
C ASP A 25 -6.45 10.26 -3.69
N PRO A 26 -6.64 8.91 -3.73
CA PRO A 26 -7.40 8.23 -2.69
C PRO A 26 -6.69 8.41 -1.34
N PRO A 27 -7.46 8.53 -0.24
CA PRO A 27 -6.88 8.69 1.09
C PRO A 27 -5.88 7.57 1.40
N LEU A 28 -4.68 7.96 1.85
CA LEU A 28 -3.71 7.00 2.36
C LEU A 28 -4.36 6.13 3.44
N THR A 29 -4.46 4.84 3.16
CA THR A 29 -4.98 3.87 4.12
C THR A 29 -3.83 3.29 4.94
N LYS A 30 -3.94 3.34 6.26
CA LYS A 30 -3.02 2.65 7.18
C LYS A 30 -3.51 1.23 7.42
N PHE A 31 -2.59 0.27 7.40
CA PHE A 31 -2.85 -1.14 7.72
C PHE A 31 -2.11 -1.54 8.98
N SER A 32 -2.71 -2.41 9.79
CA SER A 32 -1.99 -3.00 10.92
C SER A 32 -1.01 -4.08 10.42
N PHE A 33 0.08 -4.30 11.15
CA PHE A 33 1.00 -5.40 10.82
C PHE A 33 0.29 -6.77 10.86
N SER A 34 -0.64 -6.96 11.80
CA SER A 34 -1.42 -8.19 11.91
C SER A 34 -2.24 -8.48 10.64
N ASP A 35 -2.88 -7.46 10.07
CA ASP A 35 -3.65 -7.60 8.82
C ASP A 35 -2.74 -8.01 7.66
N LEU A 36 -1.56 -7.38 7.54
CA LEU A 36 -0.58 -7.71 6.51
C LEU A 36 0.00 -9.12 6.71
N ASN A 37 0.20 -9.53 7.97
CA ASN A 37 0.69 -10.84 8.33
C ASN A 37 -0.32 -11.94 7.96
N MET A 38 -1.60 -11.76 8.29
CA MET A 38 -2.67 -12.68 7.86
C MET A 38 -2.82 -12.70 6.34
N ALA A 39 -2.81 -11.52 5.70
CA ALA A 39 -3.01 -11.41 4.25
C ALA A 39 -1.95 -12.14 3.42
N THR A 40 -0.73 -12.30 3.96
CA THR A 40 0.42 -12.94 3.30
C THR A 40 0.74 -14.34 3.83
N GLU A 41 -0.11 -14.89 4.70
CA GLU A 41 0.11 -16.17 5.39
C GLU A 41 1.46 -16.21 6.15
N ASN A 42 1.70 -15.19 6.97
CA ASN A 42 2.96 -14.98 7.70
C ASN A 42 4.16 -14.70 6.78
N PHE A 43 3.97 -13.88 5.74
CA PHE A 43 5.01 -13.57 4.75
C PHE A 43 5.63 -14.84 4.13
N ASN A 44 4.77 -15.80 3.77
CA ASN A 44 5.19 -17.07 3.20
C ASN A 44 5.95 -16.88 1.87
N LEU A 45 7.05 -17.61 1.68
CA LEU A 45 7.87 -17.55 0.47
C LEU A 45 7.08 -17.88 -0.81
N LYS A 46 6.06 -18.74 -0.71
CA LYS A 46 5.18 -19.08 -1.86
C LYS A 46 4.41 -17.86 -2.41
N ASN A 47 4.28 -16.81 -1.61
CA ASN A 47 3.57 -15.60 -1.96
C ASN A 47 4.50 -14.52 -2.52
N ILE A 48 5.80 -14.77 -2.69
CA ILE A 48 6.71 -13.80 -3.29
C ILE A 48 6.36 -13.64 -4.78
N VAL A 49 6.22 -12.38 -5.22
CA VAL A 49 5.96 -12.00 -6.62
C VAL A 49 7.05 -11.13 -7.22
N SER A 50 8.04 -10.70 -6.42
CA SER A 50 9.25 -10.06 -6.93
C SER A 50 10.23 -11.11 -7.46
N GLU A 51 10.85 -10.84 -8.60
CA GLU A 51 12.00 -11.62 -9.08
C GLU A 51 13.15 -11.50 -8.07
N SER A 52 13.70 -12.65 -7.67
CA SER A 52 14.78 -12.75 -6.69
C SER A 52 16.10 -12.26 -7.30
N ILE A 53 16.40 -10.96 -7.17
CA ILE A 53 17.73 -10.43 -7.48
C ILE A 53 18.53 -10.36 -6.17
N GLY A 54 19.01 -11.51 -5.69
CA GLY A 54 19.90 -11.62 -4.52
C GLY A 54 19.35 -11.00 -3.23
N GLU A 55 20.27 -10.50 -2.38
CA GLU A 55 20.03 -9.79 -1.11
C GLU A 55 19.39 -8.40 -1.32
N SER A 56 18.50 -8.29 -2.31
CA SER A 56 17.75 -7.07 -2.57
C SER A 56 16.77 -6.84 -1.42
N SER A 57 16.91 -5.69 -0.79
CA SER A 57 16.30 -5.30 0.48
C SER A 57 14.77 -5.10 0.46
N ASN A 58 14.09 -5.54 -0.61
CA ASN A 58 12.74 -5.12 -0.97
C ASN A 58 11.91 -6.27 -1.58
N VAL A 59 11.50 -7.23 -0.76
CA VAL A 59 10.69 -8.38 -1.21
C VAL A 59 9.23 -7.96 -1.37
N VAL A 60 8.60 -8.32 -2.49
CA VAL A 60 7.17 -8.06 -2.72
C VAL A 60 6.38 -9.36 -2.58
N TYR A 61 5.36 -9.34 -1.73
CA TYR A 61 4.45 -10.46 -1.48
C TYR A 61 3.07 -10.18 -2.07
N LYS A 62 2.46 -11.18 -2.69
CA LYS A 62 1.02 -11.23 -2.93
C LYS A 62 0.31 -11.47 -1.60
N GLY A 63 -0.76 -10.73 -1.36
CA GLY A 63 -1.65 -10.97 -0.24
C GLY A 63 -3.12 -10.80 -0.60
N ARG A 64 -4.00 -11.20 0.32
CA ARG A 64 -5.44 -10.96 0.22
C ARG A 64 -5.96 -10.37 1.52
N LEU A 65 -6.41 -9.12 1.47
CA LEU A 65 -7.11 -8.46 2.57
C LEU A 65 -8.59 -8.84 2.53
N GLN A 66 -9.17 -9.21 3.67
CA GLN A 66 -10.58 -9.67 3.74
C GLN A 66 -11.56 -8.65 3.14
N ASN A 67 -11.33 -7.35 3.37
CA ASN A 67 -12.25 -6.28 2.97
C ASN A 67 -11.80 -5.51 1.71
N ARG A 68 -10.66 -5.87 1.10
CA ARG A 68 -10.06 -5.09 -0.01
C ARG A 68 -9.53 -5.92 -1.18
N GLY A 69 -9.59 -7.25 -1.09
CA GLY A 69 -9.19 -8.13 -2.19
C GLY A 69 -7.67 -8.33 -2.28
N LEU A 70 -7.17 -8.56 -3.49
CA LEU A 70 -5.75 -8.85 -3.74
C LEU A 70 -4.89 -7.59 -3.60
N VAL A 71 -3.73 -7.75 -2.96
CA VAL A 71 -2.75 -6.68 -2.76
C VAL A 71 -1.34 -7.18 -3.05
N ALA A 72 -0.45 -6.24 -3.39
CA ALA A 72 1.00 -6.44 -3.37
C ALA A 72 1.59 -5.70 -2.17
N ILE A 73 2.33 -6.40 -1.32
CA ILE A 73 2.92 -5.87 -0.08
C ILE A 73 4.43 -5.89 -0.22
N LYS A 74 5.04 -4.70 -0.29
CA LYS A 74 6.50 -4.53 -0.36
C LYS A 74 7.08 -4.44 1.06
N LYS A 75 7.91 -5.41 1.42
CA LYS A 75 8.62 -5.48 2.70
C LYS A 75 10.03 -4.94 2.54
N PHE A 76 10.34 -3.86 3.25
CA PHE A 76 11.66 -3.25 3.29
C PHE A 76 12.49 -3.85 4.43
N ASN A 77 13.81 -3.91 4.28
CA ASN A 77 14.72 -4.16 5.40
C ASN A 77 14.65 -2.98 6.39
N ASN A 78 14.75 -3.29 7.69
CA ASN A 78 14.81 -2.29 8.76
C ASN A 78 15.94 -1.28 8.57
N MET A 79 17.03 -1.65 7.89
CA MET A 79 18.14 -0.75 7.57
C MET A 79 17.86 0.16 6.36
N THR A 80 16.88 -0.16 5.51
CA THR A 80 16.53 0.66 4.34
C THR A 80 15.92 2.00 4.75
N TRP A 81 15.25 2.04 5.92
CA TRP A 81 14.60 3.23 6.45
C TRP A 81 14.90 3.37 7.95
N PRO A 82 16.07 3.88 8.33
CA PRO A 82 16.50 3.97 9.74
C PRO A 82 15.61 4.89 10.58
N ASN A 83 14.88 5.82 9.94
CA ASN A 83 13.86 6.63 10.59
C ASN A 83 12.47 6.28 10.02
N PRO A 84 11.58 5.64 10.80
CA PRO A 84 10.23 5.30 10.35
C PRO A 84 9.40 6.50 9.90
N LYS A 85 9.71 7.72 10.36
CA LYS A 85 9.00 8.94 9.96
C LYS A 85 9.33 9.36 8.53
N THR A 86 10.55 9.11 8.05
CA THR A 86 10.94 9.48 6.67
C THR A 86 10.35 8.53 5.63
N PHE A 87 10.04 7.29 6.03
CA PHE A 87 9.30 6.33 5.21
C PHE A 87 7.95 6.91 4.77
N VAL A 88 7.14 7.42 5.71
CA VAL A 88 5.78 7.89 5.42
C VAL A 88 5.77 9.13 4.52
N VAL A 89 6.82 9.95 4.57
CA VAL A 89 6.95 11.18 3.78
C VAL A 89 7.44 10.91 2.35
N SER A 90 8.24 9.85 2.14
CA SER A 90 8.86 9.56 0.84
C SER A 90 7.91 8.86 -0.15
N PHE A 91 6.86 8.19 0.33
CA PHE A 91 5.84 7.54 -0.50
C PHE A 91 4.61 8.42 -0.75
N LEU A 92 4.73 9.74 -0.52
CA LEU A 92 3.65 10.72 -0.62
C LEU A 92 3.77 11.67 -1.84
N PHE A 93 4.65 11.38 -2.81
CA PHE A 93 4.88 12.22 -3.99
C PHE A 93 4.33 11.62 -5.28
#